data_AF-A0A530MEY2-F1
#
_entry.id   AF-A0A530MEY2-F1
#
_cell.length_a   1.000
_cell.length_b   1.000
_cell.length_c   1.000
_cell.angle_alpha   90.00
_cell.angle_beta   90.00
_cell.angle_gamma   90.00
#
_symmetry.space_group_name_H-M   'P 1'
#
loop_
_entity.id
_entity.type
_entity.pdbx_description
1 polymer ?
#
loop_
_entity_poly.entity_id
_entity_poly.type
_entity_poly.pdbx_seq_one_letter_code
_entity_poly.pdbx_strand_id
1 'polypeptide(L)' 'MNPIELLDYAGVAVFAATGALAASRKQLDIIGYLFLASVAGIGGGTFRDVILNVPVFWVGNRDYVLICAAVAVLVFFSAH' A
#
# COMPACT_ATOMS: atom_id res chain seq x y z
N MET A 1 3.00 -18.56 7.13
CA MET A 1 2.01 -17.65 6.51
C MET A 1 0.78 -18.48 6.19
N ASN A 2 -0.36 -18.07 6.71
CA ASN A 2 -1.66 -18.66 6.39
C ASN A 2 -2.05 -18.23 4.95
N PRO A 3 -2.75 -19.07 4.15
CA PRO A 3 -3.33 -18.66 2.87
C PRO A 3 -4.07 -17.30 2.89
N ILE A 4 -4.76 -16.97 3.98
CA ILE A 4 -5.49 -15.69 4.10
C ILE A 4 -4.51 -14.50 4.20
N GLU A 5 -3.43 -14.62 4.98
CA GLU A 5 -2.41 -13.57 5.11
C GLU A 5 -1.71 -13.31 3.78
N LEU A 6 -1.47 -14.37 2.99
CA LEU A 6 -0.86 -14.23 1.66
C LEU A 6 -1.77 -13.41 0.72
N LEU A 7 -3.07 -13.69 0.74
CA LEU A 7 -4.05 -12.93 -0.04
C LEU A 7 -4.15 -11.48 0.42
N ASP A 8 -4.04 -11.21 1.72
CA ASP A 8 -4.06 -9.86 2.27
C ASP A 8 -2.83 -9.06 1.81
N TYR A 9 -1.62 -9.62 1.90
CA TYR A 9 -0.42 -9.00 1.37
C TYR A 9 -0.47 -8.79 -0.15
N ALA A 10 -1.01 -9.76 -0.90
CA ALA A 10 -1.20 -9.61 -2.34
C ALA A 10 -2.18 -8.47 -2.66
N GLY A 11 -3.29 -8.36 -1.93
CA GLY A 11 -4.25 -7.27 -2.07
C GLY A 11 -3.61 -5.91 -1.83
N VAL A 12 -2.88 -5.77 -0.72
CA VAL A 12 -2.14 -4.53 -0.38
C VAL A 12 -1.14 -4.18 -1.48
N ALA A 13 -0.38 -5.15 -2.00
CA ALA A 13 0.57 -4.92 -3.09
C ALA A 13 -0.10 -4.42 -4.38
N VAL A 14 -1.22 -5.05 -4.78
CA VAL A 14 -1.98 -4.65 -5.98
C VAL A 14 -2.54 -3.25 -5.83
N PHE A 15 -3.14 -2.91 -4.69
CA PHE A 15 -3.66 -1.57 -4.45
C PHE A 15 -2.54 -0.53 -4.35
N ALA A 16 -1.42 -0.85 -3.70
CA ALA A 16 -0.25 0.01 -3.67
C ALA A 16 0.27 0.33 -5.09
N ALA A 17 0.27 -0.65 -5.99
CA ALA A 17 0.66 -0.44 -7.38
C ALA A 17 -0.28 0.55 -8.09
N THR A 18 -1.60 0.44 -7.86
CA THR A 18 -2.56 1.41 -8.44
C THR A 18 -2.33 2.83 -7.94
N GLY A 19 -2.00 3.00 -6.65
CA GLY A 19 -1.64 4.29 -6.06
C GLY A 19 -0.33 4.84 -6.65
N ALA A 20 0.71 4.02 -6.74
CA ALA A 20 1.99 4.40 -7.34
C ALA A 20 1.85 4.79 -8.82
N LEU A 21 1.06 4.05 -9.61
CA LEU A 21 0.77 4.40 -11.00
C LEU A 21 -0.04 5.71 -11.11
N ALA A 22 -0.91 6.01 -10.13
CA ALA A 22 -1.58 7.31 -10.07
C ALA A 22 -0.60 8.46 -9.80
N ALA A 23 0.40 8.24 -8.93
CA ALA A 23 1.48 9.18 -8.68
C ALA A 23 2.34 9.41 -9.93
N SER A 24 2.63 8.34 -10.67
CA SER A 24 3.35 8.38 -11.96
C SER A 24 2.65 9.24 -13.01
N ARG A 25 1.35 9.04 -13.23
CA ARG A 25 0.54 9.87 -14.14
C ARG A 25 0.52 11.36 -13.77
N LYS A 26 0.84 11.68 -12.51
CA LYS A 26 0.93 13.05 -12.00
C LYS A 26 2.36 13.55 -11.88
N GLN A 27 3.34 12.77 -12.33
CA GLN A 27 4.78 13.11 -12.33
C GLN A 27 5.25 13.54 -10.92
N LEU A 28 4.76 12.87 -9.89
CA LEU A 28 5.17 13.13 -8.51
C LEU A 28 6.58 12.57 -8.25
N ASP A 29 7.22 13.07 -7.20
CA ASP A 29 8.49 12.51 -6.73
C ASP A 29 8.29 11.18 -5.99
N ILE A 30 9.39 10.54 -5.60
CA ILE A 30 9.36 9.26 -4.89
C ILE A 30 8.56 9.33 -3.58
N ILE A 31 8.56 10.49 -2.91
CA ILE A 31 7.78 10.69 -1.70
C ILE A 31 6.29 10.66 -2.01
N GLY A 32 5.85 11.30 -3.11
CA GLY A 32 4.48 11.21 -3.60
C GLY A 32 4.07 9.78 -3.97
N TYR A 33 4.96 8.99 -4.57
CA TYR A 33 4.72 7.56 -4.84
C TYR A 33 4.54 6.77 -3.55
N LEU A 34 5.45 6.91 -2.59
CA LEU A 34 5.37 6.24 -1.29
C LEU A 34 4.05 6.58 -0.57
N PHE A 35 3.66 7.85 -0.62
CA PHE A 35 2.42 8.32 0.00
C PHE A 35 1.18 7.74 -0.69
N LEU A 36 1.02 7.90 -2.01
CA LEU A 36 -0.16 7.40 -2.73
C LEU A 36 -0.25 5.88 -2.72
N ALA A 37 0.87 5.17 -2.84
CA ALA A 37 0.91 3.71 -2.73
C ALA A 37 0.47 3.25 -1.35
N SER A 38 0.94 3.90 -0.29
CA SER A 38 0.53 3.58 1.08
C SER A 38 -0.96 3.87 1.29
N VAL A 39 -1.43 5.07 0.92
CA VAL A 39 -2.85 5.43 1.07
C VAL A 39 -3.76 4.45 0.32
N ALA A 40 -3.41 4.06 -0.90
CA ALA A 40 -4.19 3.08 -1.65
C ALA A 40 -4.11 1.66 -1.05
N GLY A 41 -2.89 1.21 -0.72
CA GLY A 41 -2.63 -0.15 -0.24
C GLY A 41 -3.22 -0.45 1.13
N ILE A 42 -3.03 0.46 2.11
CA ILE A 42 -3.47 0.26 3.50
C ILE A 42 -4.72 1.05 3.89
N GLY A 43 -5.18 1.99 3.05
CA GLY A 43 -6.32 2.87 3.36
C GLY A 43 -7.62 2.10 3.61
N GLY A 44 -7.98 1.16 2.72
CA GLY A 44 -9.21 0.37 2.86
C GLY A 44 -9.24 -0.46 4.16
N GLY A 45 -8.13 -1.14 4.47
CA GLY A 45 -7.98 -1.88 5.73
C GLY A 45 -8.01 -0.96 6.96
N THR A 46 -7.44 0.23 6.86
CA THR A 46 -7.50 1.24 7.93
C THR A 46 -8.94 1.69 8.18
N PHE A 47 -9.70 1.99 7.11
CA PHE A 47 -11.12 2.34 7.22
C PHE A 47 -11.93 1.21 7.85
N ARG A 48 -11.71 -0.04 7.42
CA ARG A 48 -12.34 -1.23 8.02
C ARG A 48 -12.07 -1.28 9.53
N ASP A 49 -10.81 -1.17 9.94
CA ASP A 49 -10.41 -1.33 11.33
C ASP A 49 -10.98 -0.20 12.22
N VAL A 50 -11.02 1.03 11.72
CA VAL A 50 -11.62 2.18 12.41
C VAL A 50 -13.14 1.98 12.59
N ILE A 51 -13.85 1.54 11.55
CA ILE A 51 -15.31 1.28 11.61
C ILE A 51 -15.62 0.16 12.60
N LEU A 52 -14.79 -0.88 12.62
CA LEU A 52 -14.93 -2.00 13.56
C LEU A 52 -14.40 -1.69 14.97
N ASN A 53 -13.79 -0.52 15.17
CA ASN A 53 -13.17 -0.09 16.41
C ASN A 53 -12.11 -1.09 16.93
N VAL A 54 -11.27 -1.59 16.02
CA VAL A 54 -10.13 -2.49 16.32
C VAL A 54 -8.81 -1.80 16.00
N PRO A 55 -7.68 -2.25 16.58
CA PRO A 55 -6.37 -1.68 16.27
C PRO A 55 -6.04 -1.78 14.78
N VAL A 56 -5.48 -0.71 14.23
CA VAL A 56 -5.12 -0.63 12.80
C VAL A 56 -3.99 -1.60 12.47
N PHE A 57 -4.24 -2.50 11.52
CA PHE A 57 -3.38 -3.65 11.22
C PHE A 57 -1.91 -3.30 10.90
N TRP A 58 -1.66 -2.25 10.13
CA TRP A 58 -0.31 -1.87 9.70
C TRP A 58 0.52 -1.20 10.80
N VAL A 59 -0.12 -0.74 11.88
CA VAL A 59 0.57 -0.25 13.09
C VAL A 59 1.09 -1.43 13.91
N GLY A 60 0.32 -2.52 13.98
CA GLY A 60 0.73 -3.76 14.64
C GLY A 60 1.76 -4.56 13.82
N ASN A 61 1.69 -4.47 12.48
CA ASN A 61 2.61 -5.16 11.59
C ASN A 61 3.15 -4.22 10.49
N ARG A 62 4.43 -3.89 10.60
CA ARG A 62 5.16 -3.02 9.65
C ARG A 62 5.29 -3.59 8.24
N ASP A 63 5.13 -4.90 8.05
CA ASP A 63 5.34 -5.57 6.76
C ASP A 63 4.40 -5.00 5.68
N TYR A 64 3.18 -4.60 6.07
CA TYR A 64 2.22 -3.97 5.17
C TYR A 64 2.73 -2.63 4.60
N VAL A 65 3.36 -1.80 5.44
CA VAL A 65 3.96 -0.53 4.98
C VAL A 65 5.20 -0.80 4.12
N LEU A 66 6.00 -1.81 4.48
CA LEU A 66 7.17 -2.20 3.69
C LEU A 66 6.79 -2.72 2.30
N ILE A 67 5.67 -3.46 2.18
CA ILE A 67 5.13 -3.89 0.88
C ILE A 67 4.71 -2.69 0.05
N CYS A 68 3.96 -1.74 0.63
CA CYS A 68 3.60 -0.50 -0.07
C CYS A 68 4.83 0.26 -0.56
N ALA A 69 5.87 0.38 0.28
CA ALA A 69 7.10 1.05 -0.06
C ALA A 69 7.88 0.32 -1.17
N ALA A 70 8.00 -1.01 -1.09
CA ALA A 70 8.65 -1.82 -2.10
C ALA A 70 7.94 -1.67 -3.46
N VAL A 71 6.61 -1.75 -3.49
CA VAL A 71 5.82 -1.55 -4.71
C VAL A 71 5.97 -0.14 -5.25
N ALA A 72 5.93 0.89 -4.40
CA ALA A 72 6.13 2.27 -4.81
C ALA A 72 7.49 2.48 -5.50
N VAL A 73 8.56 1.95 -4.91
CA VAL A 73 9.92 2.02 -5.47
C VAL A 73 10.01 1.28 -6.80
N LEU A 74 9.45 0.06 -6.87
CA LEU A 74 9.43 -0.73 -8.10
C LEU A 74 8.71 0.03 -9.22
N VAL A 75 7.52 0.57 -8.94
CA VAL A 75 6.72 1.31 -9.92
C VAL A 75 7.39 2.62 -10.32
N PHE A 76 8.04 3.32 -9.39
CA PHE A 76 8.78 4.56 -9.67
C PHE A 76 9.89 4.37 -10.72
N PHE A 77 10.58 3.22 -10.70
CA PHE A 77 11.61 2.92 -11.70
C PHE A 77 11.07 2.25 -12.97
N SER A 78 9.89 1.60 -12.92
CA SER A 78 9.35 0.87 -14.08
C SER A 78 8.34 1.67 -14.92
N ALA A 79 7.67 2.67 -14.33
CA ALA A 79 6.62 3.44 -14.99
C ALA A 79 7.12 4.85 -15.36
N HIS A 80 6.75 5.32 -16.56
CA HIS A 80 7.09 6.64 -17.11
C HIS A 80 5.86 7.54 -17.22
#